data_AF-A0A1E4TCE3-F1
#
_entry.id   AF-A0A1E4TCE3-F1
#
_cell.length_a   1.000
_cell.length_b   1.000
_cell.length_c   1.000
_cell.angle_alpha   90.00
_cell.angle_beta   90.00
_cell.angle_gamma   90.00
#
_symmetry.space_group_name_H-M   'P 1'
#
loop_
_entity.id
_entity.type
_entity.pdbx_description
1 polymer ?
#
loop_
_entity_poly.entity_id
_entity_poly.type
_entity_poly.pdbx_seq_one_letter_code
_entity_poly.pdbx_strand_id
1 'polypeptide(L)'
;MPAKVSSLPGRPGNLTKEQEEALKLTWLKLIDLFQIDGGDDNQNDTSAEVTEDSSSPVQNKRSLPTPPSSAATATTAIESQSDAPKQPYLPAQRSASQWSAMTKSDDKHGTHKAFRKAVAELTPAELRDAFWELVKGDNADGMLLRFLRARKWDVDKAIVMLVSTLHWRLKEANVTKLAMEGERGALQQHDKDFMTQVEKGQCIVRGRDKAGRQVCRIRVRLHKSGAYSEESMNKYIVYIIEHTRLCLGDEADTATVIFDMTGFGLANMDYSPLKYMIKCFEAHYPESLGVCLVHQAPWIFQGIWKVVKGWLDPVVASKIHFTKSGSDLAKFIDLSYLPVSDGGYDDYEYKYIPPEEHEDDKLKDEETRRSLEQKRNQLTRELEKVTLQYASSANADSKLIEKRKKLIRDIRCNYVDLDPYVRARSIFDRTKVIQLKYPEDI
;
A
#
# COMPACT_ATOMS: atom_id res chain seq x y z
N MET A 1 -6.38 27.55 4.02
CA MET A 1 -5.82 26.46 3.18
C MET A 1 -5.50 25.28 4.08
N PRO A 2 -5.67 24.03 3.62
CA PRO A 2 -5.26 22.85 4.38
C PRO A 2 -3.75 22.89 4.67
N ALA A 3 -3.32 22.23 5.74
CA ALA A 3 -1.90 22.08 6.05
C ALA A 3 -1.25 21.18 4.98
N LYS A 4 -0.12 21.62 4.39
CA LYS A 4 0.63 20.79 3.43
C LYS A 4 1.09 19.50 4.10
N VAL A 5 1.11 18.38 3.37
CA VAL A 5 1.54 17.08 3.92
C VAL A 5 2.93 17.16 4.55
N SER A 6 3.85 17.92 3.95
CA SER A 6 5.22 18.11 4.47
C SER A 6 5.28 18.76 5.85
N SER A 7 4.23 19.48 6.26
CA SER A 7 4.15 20.11 7.58
C SER A 7 3.66 19.18 8.68
N LEU A 8 3.10 18.02 8.34
CA LEU A 8 2.55 17.08 9.31
C LEU A 8 3.67 16.19 9.89
N PRO A 9 3.63 15.83 11.19
CA PRO A 9 4.68 15.00 11.79
C PRO A 9 4.83 13.64 11.12
N GLY A 10 6.08 13.13 11.06
CA GLY A 10 6.38 11.81 10.55
C GLY A 10 6.25 11.66 9.03
N ARG A 11 6.35 12.77 8.29
CA ARG A 11 6.31 12.84 6.83
C ARG A 11 7.58 13.45 6.27
N PRO A 12 7.86 13.29 4.97
CA PRO A 12 9.03 13.91 4.35
C PRO A 12 9.06 15.42 4.64
N GLY A 13 10.20 15.89 5.18
CA GLY A 13 10.38 17.30 5.57
C GLY A 13 10.03 17.64 7.03
N ASN A 14 9.33 16.76 7.76
CA ASN A 14 9.02 16.96 9.18
C ASN A 14 9.20 15.66 9.98
N LEU A 15 10.46 15.26 10.11
CA LEU A 15 10.91 14.12 10.91
C LEU A 15 11.72 14.62 12.11
N THR A 16 11.56 13.96 13.26
CA THR A 16 12.55 14.08 14.34
C THR A 16 13.84 13.34 13.95
N LYS A 17 14.92 13.57 14.70
CA LYS A 17 16.20 12.88 14.45
C LYS A 17 16.04 11.35 14.52
N GLU A 18 15.32 10.85 15.52
CA GLU A 18 15.07 9.42 15.72
C GLU A 18 14.23 8.83 14.59
N GLN A 19 13.28 9.61 14.06
CA GLN A 19 12.44 9.23 12.93
C GLN A 19 13.24 9.16 11.63
N GLU A 20 14.17 10.10 11.43
CA GLU A 20 15.10 10.09 10.29
C GLU A 20 16.04 8.87 10.37
N GLU A 21 16.58 8.56 11.55
CA GLU A 21 17.40 7.37 11.78
C GLU A 21 16.63 6.08 11.49
N ALA A 22 15.37 5.99 11.92
CA ALA A 22 14.50 4.86 11.61
C ALA A 22 14.24 4.71 10.10
N LEU A 23 14.02 5.83 9.39
CA LEU A 23 13.88 5.82 7.93
C LEU A 23 15.17 5.35 7.23
N LYS A 24 16.33 5.87 7.64
CA LYS A 24 17.64 5.43 7.12
C LYS A 24 17.85 3.93 7.33
N LEU A 25 17.58 3.42 8.53
CA LEU A 25 17.72 1.99 8.82
C LEU A 25 16.74 1.13 8.02
N THR A 26 15.52 1.63 7.77
CA THR A 26 14.53 0.95 6.93
C THR A 26 15.03 0.82 5.49
N TRP A 27 15.59 1.89 4.92
CA TRP A 27 16.20 1.85 3.59
C TRP A 27 17.37 0.87 3.51
N LEU A 28 18.27 0.87 4.49
CA LEU A 28 19.41 -0.04 4.50
C LEU A 28 18.96 -1.51 4.53
N LYS A 29 17.95 -1.84 5.33
CA LYS A 29 17.36 -3.20 5.37
C LYS A 29 16.67 -3.58 4.07
N LEU A 30 16.01 -2.62 3.42
CA LEU A 30 15.32 -2.87 2.16
C LEU A 30 16.32 -3.09 1.01
N ILE A 31 17.39 -2.29 0.96
CA ILE A 31 18.49 -2.47 0.00
C ILE A 31 19.20 -3.81 0.21
N ASP A 32 19.40 -4.23 1.47
CA ASP A 32 19.93 -5.56 1.82
C ASP A 32 19.00 -6.70 1.34
N LEU A 33 17.68 -6.55 1.50
CA LEU A 33 16.69 -7.50 0.98
C LEU A 33 16.69 -7.59 -0.54
N PHE A 34 16.96 -6.48 -1.23
CA PHE A 34 17.07 -6.45 -2.69
C PHE A 34 18.40 -7.00 -3.20
N GLN A 35 19.36 -7.27 -2.31
CA GLN A 35 20.71 -7.72 -2.66
C GLN A 35 21.39 -6.82 -3.71
N ILE A 36 21.20 -5.51 -3.58
CA ILE A 36 21.84 -4.55 -4.48
C ILE A 36 23.31 -4.43 -4.06
N ASP A 37 24.20 -4.96 -4.88
CA ASP A 37 25.64 -4.79 -4.69
C ASP A 37 26.03 -3.33 -4.91
N GLY A 38 26.89 -2.78 -4.05
CA GLY A 38 27.41 -1.42 -4.20
C GLY A 38 28.36 -1.21 -5.40
N GLY A 39 28.53 -2.22 -6.25
CA GLY A 39 29.38 -2.21 -7.43
C GLY A 39 28.65 -1.72 -8.68
N ASP A 40 29.36 -1.09 -9.61
CA ASP A 40 28.82 -0.74 -10.93
C ASP A 40 28.50 -2.02 -11.72
N ASP A 41 27.21 -2.30 -11.90
CA ASP A 41 26.72 -3.32 -12.85
C ASP A 41 27.02 -2.89 -14.29
N ASN A 42 28.24 -3.20 -14.74
CA ASN A 42 28.54 -3.38 -16.16
C ASN A 42 28.78 -4.88 -16.38
N GLN A 43 27.71 -5.65 -16.59
CA GLN A 43 27.83 -6.88 -17.37
C GLN A 43 26.48 -7.36 -17.92
N ASN A 44 26.55 -7.74 -19.19
CA ASN A 44 25.48 -8.17 -20.08
C ASN A 44 24.73 -9.40 -19.55
N ASP A 45 23.41 -9.33 -19.57
CA ASP A 45 22.53 -10.51 -19.53
C ASP A 45 22.68 -11.28 -20.85
N THR A 46 23.36 -12.43 -20.80
CA THR A 46 23.17 -13.49 -21.78
C THR A 46 22.63 -14.72 -21.07
N SER A 47 21.41 -15.08 -21.47
CA SER A 47 20.63 -16.25 -21.09
C SER A 47 21.42 -17.56 -21.15
N ALA A 48 21.37 -18.33 -20.06
CA ALA A 48 21.90 -19.68 -20.00
C ALA A 48 20.79 -20.72 -20.23
N GLU A 49 21.02 -21.57 -21.24
CA GLU A 49 20.25 -22.77 -21.57
C GLU A 49 20.35 -23.85 -20.48
N VAL A 50 19.29 -24.63 -20.39
CA VAL A 50 19.11 -25.79 -19.50
C VAL A 50 19.83 -27.01 -20.05
N THR A 51 20.61 -27.70 -19.22
CA THR A 51 20.86 -29.14 -19.39
C THR A 51 20.86 -29.87 -18.04
N GLU A 52 20.09 -30.96 -18.01
CA GLU A 52 19.90 -31.91 -16.92
C GLU A 52 21.15 -32.77 -16.65
N ASP A 53 21.31 -33.20 -15.40
CA ASP A 53 21.12 -34.59 -14.96
C ASP A 53 22.20 -35.14 -14.02
N SER A 54 21.73 -36.07 -13.19
CA SER A 54 22.44 -37.14 -12.49
C SER A 54 22.72 -37.03 -10.99
N SER A 55 22.46 -38.17 -10.37
CA SER A 55 22.08 -38.44 -8.99
C SER A 55 23.15 -39.21 -8.19
N SER A 56 23.00 -39.14 -6.85
CA SER A 56 23.27 -40.20 -5.83
C SER A 56 24.67 -40.19 -5.14
N PRO A 57 24.85 -40.79 -3.94
CA PRO A 57 23.98 -40.90 -2.74
C PRO A 57 24.70 -40.60 -1.39
N VAL A 58 23.93 -40.31 -0.35
CA VAL A 58 24.39 -40.09 1.05
C VAL A 58 24.43 -41.41 1.84
N GLN A 59 25.53 -41.66 2.55
CA GLN A 59 25.70 -42.79 3.49
C GLN A 59 25.25 -42.44 4.92
N ASN A 60 24.45 -43.35 5.49
CA ASN A 60 24.04 -43.43 6.89
C ASN A 60 25.23 -43.69 7.85
N LYS A 61 25.25 -43.02 9.01
CA LYS A 61 25.69 -43.65 10.27
C LYS A 61 24.80 -43.22 11.45
N ARG A 62 24.45 -44.22 12.25
CA ARG A 62 23.47 -44.25 13.34
C ARG A 62 24.24 -44.45 14.65
N SER A 63 23.84 -43.78 15.74
CA SER A 63 24.09 -44.26 17.12
C SER A 63 23.06 -43.68 18.10
N LEU A 64 22.56 -44.54 18.99
CA LEU A 64 21.55 -44.37 20.04
C LEU A 64 22.23 -44.21 21.45
N PRO A 65 21.55 -44.26 22.63
CA PRO A 65 20.59 -43.29 23.22
C PRO A 65 20.75 -43.00 24.76
N THR A 66 20.25 -41.83 25.25
CA THR A 66 19.65 -41.51 26.61
C THR A 66 20.47 -41.73 27.93
N PRO A 67 20.09 -41.24 29.15
CA PRO A 67 18.79 -40.76 29.69
C PRO A 67 18.87 -39.44 30.56
N PRO A 68 17.81 -39.00 31.29
CA PRO A 68 17.52 -37.58 31.56
C PRO A 68 17.82 -37.09 32.99
N SER A 69 17.83 -35.77 33.19
CA SER A 69 17.66 -35.18 34.53
C SER A 69 17.06 -33.78 34.52
N SER A 70 15.88 -33.72 35.16
CA SER A 70 15.32 -32.72 36.09
C SER A 70 15.22 -31.22 35.77
N ALA A 71 14.08 -30.70 36.25
CA ALA A 71 13.57 -29.34 36.16
C ALA A 71 14.28 -28.34 37.08
N ALA A 72 14.31 -27.07 36.69
CA ALA A 72 14.13 -25.93 37.60
C ALA A 72 13.94 -24.59 36.83
N THR A 73 12.77 -23.99 37.05
CA THR A 73 12.55 -22.57 37.37
C THR A 73 12.87 -21.51 36.31
N ALA A 74 11.79 -20.92 35.79
CA ALA A 74 11.78 -19.64 35.11
C ALA A 74 12.14 -18.51 36.08
N THR A 75 13.21 -17.77 35.77
CA THR A 75 13.47 -16.45 36.35
C THR A 75 13.63 -15.47 35.20
N THR A 76 12.67 -14.57 35.07
CA THR A 76 12.72 -13.37 34.23
C THR A 76 13.89 -12.49 34.65
N ALA A 77 14.97 -12.50 33.87
CA ALA A 77 16.01 -11.49 33.95
C ALA A 77 15.59 -10.29 33.08
N ILE A 78 15.38 -9.16 33.73
CA ILE A 78 15.28 -7.84 33.09
C ILE A 78 16.72 -7.46 32.71
N GLU A 79 17.08 -7.64 31.44
CA GLU A 79 18.33 -7.08 30.91
C GLU A 79 18.15 -5.57 30.70
N SER A 80 18.86 -4.80 31.50
CA SER A 80 19.09 -3.37 31.31
C SER A 80 19.96 -3.18 30.07
N GLN A 81 19.46 -2.45 29.08
CA GLN A 81 20.23 -2.07 27.90
C GLN A 81 21.28 -1.04 28.30
N SER A 82 22.55 -1.38 28.12
CA SER A 82 23.67 -0.45 28.23
C SER A 82 23.79 0.42 26.98
N ASP A 83 23.98 1.72 27.19
CA ASP A 83 24.27 2.74 26.18
C ASP A 83 25.70 2.55 25.61
N ALA A 84 25.84 1.63 24.66
CA ALA A 84 27.01 1.59 23.78
C ALA A 84 26.67 2.25 22.43
N PRO A 85 27.55 3.09 21.86
CA PRO A 85 27.31 3.69 20.56
C PRO A 85 27.19 2.58 19.50
N LYS A 86 26.00 2.49 18.88
CA LYS A 86 25.74 1.52 17.81
C LYS A 86 26.68 1.79 16.64
N GLN A 87 27.49 0.79 16.27
CA GLN A 87 28.25 0.84 15.02
C GLN A 87 27.31 1.12 13.83
N PRO A 88 27.76 1.86 12.80
CA PRO A 88 26.96 2.10 11.60
C PRO A 88 26.55 0.75 11.00
N TYR A 89 25.24 0.55 10.85
CA TYR A 89 24.70 -0.63 10.18
C TYR A 89 25.12 -0.58 8.71
N LEU A 90 26.00 -1.48 8.32
CA LEU A 90 26.29 -1.77 6.92
C LEU A 90 25.40 -2.94 6.48
N PRO A 91 24.84 -2.92 5.26
CA PRO A 91 24.15 -4.08 4.70
C PRO A 91 25.08 -5.28 4.76
N ALA A 92 24.74 -6.25 5.60
CA ALA A 92 25.51 -7.47 5.77
C ALA A 92 24.73 -8.57 5.05
N GLN A 93 24.67 -8.48 3.71
CA GLN A 93 23.95 -9.37 2.77
C GLN A 93 23.27 -10.55 3.48
N ARG A 94 22.13 -10.30 4.13
CA ARG A 94 21.53 -11.31 5.00
C ARG A 94 20.91 -12.40 4.14
N SER A 95 21.15 -13.65 4.49
CA SER A 95 20.48 -14.77 3.83
C SER A 95 18.98 -14.76 4.13
N ALA A 96 18.19 -15.37 3.25
CA ALA A 96 16.75 -15.59 3.47
C ALA A 96 16.44 -16.27 4.82
N SER A 97 17.33 -17.16 5.28
CA SER A 97 17.23 -17.83 6.58
C SER A 97 17.46 -16.88 7.76
N GLN A 98 18.35 -15.89 7.63
CA GLN A 98 18.57 -14.86 8.65
C GLN A 98 17.39 -13.88 8.75
N TRP A 99 16.77 -13.51 7.61
CA TRP A 99 15.54 -12.72 7.60
C TRP A 99 14.36 -13.48 8.23
N SER A 100 14.22 -14.76 7.90
CA SER A 100 13.13 -15.61 8.42
C SER A 100 13.19 -15.81 9.94
N ALA A 101 14.37 -15.67 10.56
CA ALA A 101 14.58 -15.76 12.00
C ALA A 101 14.13 -14.51 12.78
N MET A 102 13.79 -13.41 12.10
CA MET A 102 13.26 -12.21 12.77
C MET A 102 11.87 -12.47 13.35
N THR A 103 11.78 -12.41 14.68
CA THR A 103 10.57 -12.35 15.54
C THR A 103 9.63 -13.58 15.55
N LYS A 104 9.07 -13.87 16.75
CA LYS A 104 8.44 -15.17 17.09
C LYS A 104 6.90 -15.15 17.28
N SER A 105 6.21 -14.01 17.14
CA SER A 105 4.75 -13.94 17.37
C SER A 105 4.02 -13.34 16.17
N ASP A 106 3.01 -14.04 15.64
CA ASP A 106 2.13 -13.49 14.61
C ASP A 106 1.24 -12.37 15.17
N ASP A 107 1.05 -11.30 14.38
CA ASP A 107 0.04 -10.28 14.68
C ASP A 107 -1.36 -10.75 14.23
N LYS A 108 -2.38 -9.92 14.49
CA LYS A 108 -3.79 -10.16 14.14
C LYS A 108 -4.02 -10.67 12.71
N HIS A 109 -3.17 -10.28 11.75
CA HIS A 109 -3.33 -10.60 10.33
C HIS A 109 -2.33 -11.64 9.82
N GLY A 110 -1.53 -12.25 10.72
CA GLY A 110 -0.53 -13.25 10.34
C GLY A 110 0.61 -12.67 9.50
N THR A 111 0.99 -11.40 9.74
CA THR A 111 2.01 -10.72 8.91
C THR A 111 3.38 -11.40 8.97
N HIS A 112 3.73 -12.11 10.05
CA HIS A 112 5.02 -12.83 10.11
C HIS A 112 5.01 -14.10 9.28
N LYS A 113 3.92 -14.88 9.31
CA LYS A 113 3.72 -16.00 8.38
C LYS A 113 3.79 -15.53 6.92
N ALA A 114 3.12 -14.43 6.59
CA ALA A 114 3.18 -13.84 5.25
C ALA A 114 4.59 -13.37 4.88
N PHE A 115 5.35 -12.81 5.82
CA PHE A 115 6.72 -12.37 5.60
C PHE A 115 7.65 -13.53 5.28
N ARG A 116 7.58 -14.62 6.08
CA ARG A 116 8.38 -15.83 5.82
C ARG A 116 8.04 -16.43 4.46
N LYS A 117 6.75 -16.44 4.10
CA LYS A 117 6.30 -16.88 2.77
C LYS A 117 6.89 -15.99 1.67
N ALA A 118 6.85 -14.67 1.84
CA ALA A 118 7.41 -13.71 0.90
C ALA A 118 8.91 -13.93 0.64
N VAL A 119 9.71 -14.03 1.71
CA VAL A 119 11.17 -14.22 1.60
C VAL A 119 11.54 -15.61 1.06
N ALA A 120 10.65 -16.60 1.17
CA ALA A 120 10.85 -17.93 0.60
C ALA A 120 10.42 -18.04 -0.87
N GLU A 121 9.37 -17.33 -1.27
CA GLU A 121 8.76 -17.45 -2.61
C GLU A 121 9.19 -16.37 -3.60
N LEU A 122 9.69 -15.22 -3.13
CA LEU A 122 10.09 -14.10 -3.97
C LEU A 122 11.60 -13.95 -4.00
N THR A 123 12.13 -13.76 -5.21
CA THR A 123 13.52 -13.36 -5.42
C THR A 123 13.76 -11.91 -4.96
N PRO A 124 15.01 -11.52 -4.68
CA PRO A 124 15.36 -10.13 -4.38
C PRO A 124 14.91 -9.14 -5.48
N ALA A 125 15.03 -9.54 -6.75
CA ALA A 125 14.57 -8.75 -7.89
C ALA A 125 13.04 -8.59 -7.90
N GLU A 126 12.27 -9.67 -7.69
CA GLU A 126 10.80 -9.57 -7.57
C GLU A 126 10.36 -8.70 -6.39
N LEU A 127 11.06 -8.75 -5.25
CA LEU A 127 10.79 -7.88 -4.11
C LEU A 127 11.06 -6.40 -4.43
N ARG A 128 12.17 -6.13 -5.13
CA ARG A 128 12.53 -4.79 -5.58
C ARG A 128 11.48 -4.23 -6.54
N ASP A 129 11.10 -5.01 -7.55
CA ASP A 129 10.11 -4.60 -8.54
C ASP A 129 8.74 -4.38 -7.88
N ALA A 130 8.31 -5.28 -6.98
CA ALA A 130 7.08 -5.12 -6.22
C ALA A 130 7.07 -3.84 -5.36
N PHE A 131 8.21 -3.47 -4.78
CA PHE A 131 8.33 -2.24 -4.01
C PHE A 131 8.16 -1.01 -4.90
N TRP A 132 8.83 -0.96 -6.05
CA TRP A 132 8.70 0.18 -6.97
C TRP A 132 7.31 0.27 -7.63
N GLU A 133 6.63 -0.86 -7.79
CA GLU A 133 5.21 -0.97 -8.19
C GLU A 133 4.22 -0.62 -7.06
N LEU A 134 4.63 -0.70 -5.80
CA LEU A 134 3.88 -0.13 -4.68
C LEU A 134 4.03 1.39 -4.65
N VAL A 135 5.26 1.89 -4.85
CA VAL A 135 5.59 3.32 -4.84
C VAL A 135 4.89 4.06 -5.99
N LYS A 136 4.89 3.52 -7.22
CA LYS A 136 4.27 4.19 -8.39
C LYS A 136 4.76 5.64 -8.53
N GLY A 137 3.85 6.62 -8.45
CA GLY A 137 4.13 8.05 -8.46
C GLY A 137 4.19 8.70 -7.06
N ASP A 138 4.13 7.92 -5.98
CA ASP A 138 4.27 8.42 -4.61
C ASP A 138 5.73 8.81 -4.31
N ASN A 139 5.93 9.61 -3.26
CA ASN A 139 7.26 9.82 -2.69
C ASN A 139 7.75 8.53 -2.02
N ALA A 140 8.92 8.02 -2.43
CA ALA A 140 9.47 6.77 -1.92
C ALA A 140 9.71 6.77 -0.40
N ASP A 141 10.20 7.88 0.18
CA ASP A 141 10.31 8.02 1.64
C ASP A 141 8.93 8.07 2.28
N GLY A 142 8.02 8.83 1.69
CA GLY A 142 6.63 8.92 2.11
C GLY A 142 5.98 7.54 2.22
N MET A 143 6.27 6.65 1.25
CA MET A 143 5.77 5.27 1.26
C MET A 143 6.30 4.50 2.46
N LEU A 144 7.61 4.47 2.71
CA LEU A 144 8.19 3.77 3.86
C LEU A 144 7.72 4.35 5.20
N LEU A 145 7.59 5.67 5.28
CA LEU A 145 7.12 6.36 6.48
C LEU A 145 5.70 5.94 6.87
N ARG A 146 4.83 5.54 5.92
CA ARG A 146 3.51 4.97 6.25
C ARG A 146 3.64 3.69 7.08
N PHE A 147 4.53 2.78 6.69
CA PHE A 147 4.78 1.53 7.40
C PHE A 147 5.44 1.77 8.76
N LEU A 148 6.39 2.71 8.83
CA LEU A 148 7.03 3.11 10.10
C LEU A 148 6.01 3.68 11.09
N ARG A 149 5.18 4.64 10.69
CA ARG A 149 4.14 5.20 11.56
C ARG A 149 3.16 4.13 12.03
N ALA A 150 2.71 3.26 11.12
CA ALA A 150 1.80 2.15 11.44
C ALA A 150 2.41 1.12 12.41
N ARG A 151 3.74 1.08 12.55
CA ARG A 151 4.46 0.21 13.48
C ARG A 151 5.20 0.98 14.57
N LYS A 152 4.77 2.22 14.84
CA LYS A 152 5.28 3.07 15.93
C LYS A 152 6.82 3.21 15.88
N TRP A 153 7.35 3.35 14.67
CA TRP A 153 8.77 3.49 14.37
C TRP A 153 9.63 2.26 14.70
N ASP A 154 9.00 1.10 14.93
CA ASP A 154 9.69 -0.19 14.98
C ASP A 154 10.04 -0.63 13.56
N VAL A 155 11.31 -0.48 13.22
CA VAL A 155 11.84 -0.74 11.87
C VAL A 155 11.63 -2.19 11.44
N ASP A 156 11.84 -3.15 12.34
CA ASP A 156 11.73 -4.57 12.01
C ASP A 156 10.28 -4.95 11.73
N LYS A 157 9.34 -4.48 12.56
CA LYS A 157 7.90 -4.67 12.31
C LYS A 157 7.44 -3.97 11.04
N ALA A 158 7.98 -2.79 10.72
CA ALA A 158 7.66 -2.07 9.49
C ALA A 158 8.11 -2.85 8.25
N ILE A 159 9.33 -3.41 8.26
CA ILE A 159 9.85 -4.27 7.18
C ILE A 159 8.98 -5.53 7.02
N VAL A 160 8.63 -6.19 8.13
CA VAL A 160 7.74 -7.36 8.10
C VAL A 160 6.41 -7.02 7.42
N MET A 161 5.77 -5.92 7.82
CA MET A 161 4.51 -5.48 7.23
C MET A 161 4.65 -5.12 5.74
N LEU A 162 5.72 -4.41 5.37
CA LEU A 162 6.00 -4.00 4.00
C LEU A 162 6.16 -5.23 3.09
N VAL A 163 7.08 -6.13 3.41
CA VAL A 163 7.38 -7.30 2.58
C VAL A 163 6.18 -8.24 2.47
N SER A 164 5.41 -8.42 3.56
CA SER A 164 4.13 -9.14 3.51
C SER A 164 3.11 -8.47 2.59
N THR A 165 3.11 -7.15 2.52
CA THR A 165 2.26 -6.39 1.59
C THR A 165 2.74 -6.59 0.15
N LEU A 166 4.05 -6.58 -0.12
CA LEU A 166 4.59 -6.83 -1.46
C LEU A 166 4.18 -8.21 -1.98
N HIS A 167 4.27 -9.24 -1.13
CA HIS A 167 3.81 -10.59 -1.47
C HIS A 167 2.31 -10.66 -1.72
N TRP A 168 1.49 -10.07 -0.85
CA TRP A 168 0.04 -10.00 -1.07
C TRP A 168 -0.30 -9.30 -2.39
N ARG A 169 0.36 -8.19 -2.72
CA ARG A 169 0.15 -7.45 -3.98
C ARG A 169 0.46 -8.31 -5.20
N LEU A 170 1.54 -9.08 -5.15
CA LEU A 170 2.02 -9.91 -6.26
C LEU A 170 1.28 -11.24 -6.42
N LYS A 171 1.02 -11.95 -5.32
CA LYS A 171 0.61 -13.37 -5.37
C LYS A 171 -0.86 -13.59 -4.99
N GLU A 172 -1.48 -12.65 -4.25
CA GLU A 172 -2.87 -12.79 -3.80
C GLU A 172 -3.80 -11.82 -4.53
N ALA A 173 -3.55 -10.52 -4.46
CA ALA A 173 -4.40 -9.49 -5.04
C ALA A 173 -4.13 -9.20 -6.52
N ASN A 174 -2.98 -9.62 -7.05
CA ASN A 174 -2.56 -9.42 -8.44
C ASN A 174 -2.74 -7.95 -8.89
N VAL A 175 -2.26 -7.00 -8.09
CA VAL A 175 -2.59 -5.57 -8.23
C VAL A 175 -2.17 -5.00 -9.59
N THR A 176 -1.01 -5.41 -10.11
CA THR A 176 -0.52 -4.97 -11.42
C THR A 176 -1.45 -5.45 -12.54
N LYS A 177 -1.86 -6.72 -12.52
CA LYS A 177 -2.82 -7.27 -13.47
C LYS A 177 -4.16 -6.52 -13.39
N LEU A 178 -4.66 -6.30 -12.19
CA LEU A 178 -5.90 -5.54 -11.97
C LEU A 178 -5.82 -4.11 -12.53
N ALA A 179 -4.68 -3.44 -12.40
CA ALA A 179 -4.46 -2.10 -12.96
C ALA A 179 -4.40 -2.13 -14.49
N MET A 180 -3.71 -3.10 -15.09
CA MET A 180 -3.60 -3.24 -16.54
C MET A 180 -4.92 -3.64 -17.21
N GLU A 181 -5.71 -4.49 -16.58
CA GLU A 181 -6.98 -4.97 -17.13
C GLU A 181 -8.12 -3.97 -16.90
N GLY A 182 -8.24 -3.43 -15.68
CA GLY A 182 -9.28 -2.48 -15.30
C GLY A 182 -10.71 -2.95 -15.67
N GLU A 183 -11.55 -1.98 -16.02
CA GLU A 183 -12.94 -2.25 -16.42
C GLU A 183 -13.04 -2.96 -17.78
N ARG A 184 -12.14 -2.64 -18.72
CA ARG A 184 -12.13 -3.26 -20.05
C ARG A 184 -11.86 -4.76 -19.96
N GLY A 185 -10.85 -5.17 -19.19
CA GLY A 185 -10.55 -6.57 -18.98
C GLY A 185 -11.68 -7.30 -18.26
N ALA A 186 -12.34 -6.66 -17.30
CA ALA A 186 -13.53 -7.21 -16.66
C ALA A 186 -14.69 -7.44 -17.67
N LEU A 187 -14.93 -6.50 -18.58
CA LEU A 187 -15.92 -6.66 -19.66
C LEU A 187 -15.57 -7.80 -20.62
N GLN A 188 -14.30 -7.89 -21.04
CA GLN A 188 -13.81 -8.94 -21.95
C GLN A 188 -13.88 -10.33 -21.32
N GLN A 189 -13.62 -10.43 -20.02
CA GLN A 189 -13.69 -11.68 -19.26
C GLN A 189 -15.12 -12.00 -18.78
N HIS A 190 -16.11 -11.14 -19.10
CA HIS A 190 -17.49 -11.26 -18.64
C HIS A 190 -17.63 -11.33 -17.10
N ASP A 191 -16.78 -10.60 -16.36
CA ASP A 191 -16.84 -10.44 -14.90
C ASP A 191 -18.02 -9.53 -14.51
N LYS A 192 -19.22 -10.10 -14.57
CA LYS A 192 -20.48 -9.38 -14.29
C LYS A 192 -20.55 -8.85 -12.86
N ASP A 193 -19.97 -9.58 -11.91
CA ASP A 193 -19.94 -9.18 -10.51
C ASP A 193 -19.15 -7.87 -10.35
N PHE A 194 -17.97 -7.77 -10.94
CA PHE A 194 -17.13 -6.58 -10.87
C PHE A 194 -17.81 -5.40 -11.57
N MET A 195 -18.26 -5.62 -12.81
CA MET A 195 -18.88 -4.57 -13.61
C MET A 195 -20.18 -4.06 -13.00
N THR A 196 -21.02 -4.92 -12.43
CA THR A 196 -22.26 -4.51 -11.75
C THR A 196 -21.97 -3.53 -10.59
N GLN A 197 -20.88 -3.75 -9.85
CA GLN A 197 -20.49 -2.87 -8.74
C GLN A 197 -20.02 -1.50 -9.25
N VAL A 198 -19.24 -1.48 -10.34
CA VAL A 198 -18.81 -0.24 -11.03
C VAL A 198 -20.02 0.49 -11.60
N GLU A 199 -20.84 -0.17 -12.41
CA GLU A 199 -21.98 0.41 -13.13
C GLU A 199 -23.03 1.02 -12.20
N LYS A 200 -23.28 0.37 -11.05
CA LYS A 200 -24.17 0.91 -10.01
C LYS A 200 -23.55 2.08 -9.27
N GLY A 201 -22.23 2.28 -9.38
CA GLY A 201 -21.43 3.24 -8.63
C GLY A 201 -21.45 2.95 -7.13
N GLN A 202 -21.26 1.70 -6.73
CA GLN A 202 -21.30 1.32 -5.32
C GLN A 202 -20.33 2.14 -4.47
N CYS A 203 -19.17 2.48 -5.01
CA CYS A 203 -18.30 3.54 -4.51
C CYS A 203 -18.15 4.66 -5.55
N ILE A 204 -18.30 5.91 -5.11
CA ILE A 204 -18.03 7.11 -5.90
C ILE A 204 -16.82 7.81 -5.29
N VAL A 205 -15.84 8.20 -6.11
CA VAL A 205 -14.70 9.00 -5.69
C VAL A 205 -14.88 10.40 -6.27
N ARG A 206 -15.16 11.40 -5.42
CA ARG A 206 -15.44 12.76 -5.89
C ARG A 206 -15.29 13.77 -4.76
N GLY A 207 -14.77 14.95 -5.08
CA GLY A 207 -14.63 16.05 -4.15
C GLY A 207 -13.51 15.82 -3.12
N ARG A 208 -13.27 16.85 -2.32
CA ARG A 208 -12.24 16.82 -1.27
C ARG A 208 -12.83 17.28 0.03
N ASP A 209 -12.30 16.74 1.12
CA ASP A 209 -12.63 17.25 2.43
C ASP A 209 -11.82 18.52 2.76
N LYS A 210 -12.11 19.14 3.92
CA LYS A 210 -11.47 20.38 4.36
C LYS A 210 -9.97 20.23 4.64
N ALA A 211 -9.47 19.01 4.77
CA ALA A 211 -8.04 18.70 4.88
C ALA A 211 -7.41 18.37 3.51
N GLY A 212 -8.14 18.55 2.40
CA GLY A 212 -7.67 18.29 1.04
C GLY A 212 -7.73 16.83 0.60
N ARG A 213 -8.23 15.92 1.47
CA ARG A 213 -8.25 14.48 1.23
C ARG A 213 -9.34 14.12 0.22
N GLN A 214 -9.01 13.22 -0.71
CA GLN A 214 -9.97 12.69 -1.66
C GLN A 214 -11.11 11.97 -0.92
N VAL A 215 -12.36 12.25 -1.31
CA VAL A 215 -13.54 11.62 -0.69
C VAL A 215 -14.00 10.43 -1.52
N CYS A 216 -14.15 9.28 -0.86
CA CYS A 216 -14.71 8.04 -1.40
C CYS A 216 -16.01 7.73 -0.67
N ARG A 217 -17.15 7.79 -1.36
CA ARG A 217 -18.48 7.52 -0.81
C ARG A 217 -18.97 6.15 -1.24
N ILE A 218 -19.02 5.23 -0.27
CA ILE A 218 -19.57 3.88 -0.39
C ILE A 218 -21.07 3.95 -0.11
N ARG A 219 -21.90 3.66 -1.11
CA ARG A 219 -23.37 3.67 -1.04
C ARG A 219 -23.88 2.30 -0.63
N VAL A 220 -23.98 2.05 0.67
CA VAL A 220 -24.22 0.71 1.24
C VAL A 220 -25.56 0.12 0.80
N ARG A 221 -26.58 0.97 0.55
CA ARG A 221 -27.89 0.51 0.02
C ARG A 221 -27.81 -0.28 -1.28
N LEU A 222 -26.76 -0.04 -2.09
CA LEU A 222 -26.53 -0.70 -3.38
C LEU A 222 -25.81 -2.05 -3.26
N HIS A 223 -25.29 -2.38 -2.07
CA HIS A 223 -24.70 -3.68 -1.77
C HIS A 223 -25.76 -4.67 -1.32
N LYS A 224 -25.67 -5.93 -1.73
CA LYS A 224 -26.52 -7.01 -1.24
C LYS A 224 -25.64 -8.18 -0.83
N SER A 225 -25.83 -8.67 0.40
CA SER A 225 -25.07 -9.81 0.92
C SER A 225 -25.25 -11.01 -0.01
N GLY A 226 -24.14 -11.63 -0.41
CA GLY A 226 -24.13 -12.80 -1.29
C GLY A 226 -24.49 -12.53 -2.75
N ALA A 227 -24.61 -11.26 -3.17
CA ALA A 227 -24.89 -10.93 -4.58
C ALA A 227 -23.67 -11.02 -5.49
N TYR A 228 -22.47 -11.10 -4.92
CA TYR A 228 -21.19 -11.14 -5.63
C TYR A 228 -20.30 -12.22 -5.02
N SER A 229 -19.47 -12.84 -5.84
CA SER A 229 -18.38 -13.68 -5.37
C SER A 229 -17.40 -12.90 -4.48
N GLU A 230 -16.81 -13.59 -3.50
CA GLU A 230 -15.82 -12.98 -2.61
C GLU A 230 -14.60 -12.47 -3.37
N GLU A 231 -14.16 -13.20 -4.40
CA GLU A 231 -13.04 -12.80 -5.27
C GLU A 231 -13.34 -11.47 -5.99
N SER A 232 -14.49 -11.36 -6.65
CA SER A 232 -14.85 -10.15 -7.40
C SER A 232 -15.08 -8.94 -6.48
N MET A 233 -15.64 -9.17 -5.28
CA MET A 233 -15.79 -8.15 -4.25
C MET A 233 -14.43 -7.63 -3.75
N ASN A 234 -13.50 -8.53 -3.44
CA ASN A 234 -12.16 -8.18 -3.00
C ASN A 234 -11.40 -7.43 -4.12
N LYS A 235 -11.51 -7.90 -5.37
CA LYS A 235 -10.97 -7.24 -6.56
C LYS A 235 -11.52 -5.82 -6.72
N TYR A 236 -12.83 -5.62 -6.55
CA TYR A 236 -13.46 -4.29 -6.60
C TYR A 236 -12.97 -3.37 -5.47
N ILE A 237 -12.82 -3.87 -4.25
CA ILE A 237 -12.28 -3.10 -3.12
C ILE A 237 -10.84 -2.62 -3.42
N VAL A 238 -9.98 -3.52 -3.89
CA VAL A 238 -8.59 -3.19 -4.26
C VAL A 238 -8.56 -2.20 -5.42
N TYR A 239 -9.43 -2.39 -6.43
CA TYR A 239 -9.58 -1.49 -7.57
C TYR A 239 -9.88 -0.06 -7.11
N ILE A 240 -10.85 0.13 -6.21
CA ILE A 240 -11.20 1.45 -5.67
C ILE A 240 -10.04 2.05 -4.88
N ILE A 241 -9.36 1.27 -4.03
CA ILE A 241 -8.22 1.77 -3.24
C ILE A 241 -7.09 2.23 -4.16
N GLU A 242 -6.68 1.41 -5.13
CA GLU A 242 -5.56 1.72 -6.02
C GLU A 242 -5.85 2.93 -6.91
N HIS A 243 -7.09 3.09 -7.40
CA HIS A 243 -7.47 4.28 -8.17
C HIS A 243 -7.57 5.54 -7.31
N THR A 244 -8.09 5.41 -6.08
CA THR A 244 -8.12 6.53 -5.13
C THR A 244 -6.71 6.99 -4.77
N ARG A 245 -5.75 6.06 -4.64
CA ARG A 245 -4.35 6.39 -4.35
C ARG A 245 -3.72 7.28 -5.42
N LEU A 246 -4.11 7.15 -6.69
CA LEU A 246 -3.66 8.03 -7.77
C LEU A 246 -4.15 9.48 -7.64
N CYS A 247 -5.13 9.73 -6.76
CA CYS A 247 -5.63 11.08 -6.46
C CYS A 247 -4.93 11.71 -5.24
N LEU A 248 -4.10 10.94 -4.52
CA LEU A 248 -3.32 11.41 -3.38
C LEU A 248 -2.02 12.07 -3.86
N GLY A 249 -1.43 12.91 -3.01
CA GLY A 249 -0.20 13.62 -3.36
C GLY A 249 0.28 14.54 -2.25
N ASP A 250 1.00 15.60 -2.64
CA ASP A 250 1.67 16.51 -1.70
C ASP A 250 0.68 17.36 -0.87
N GLU A 251 -0.57 17.49 -1.34
CA GLU A 251 -1.66 18.17 -0.62
C GLU A 251 -2.36 17.26 0.40
N ALA A 252 -2.47 15.96 0.13
CA ALA A 252 -3.08 14.99 1.03
C ALA A 252 -2.57 13.57 0.74
N ASP A 253 -2.02 12.94 1.77
CA ASP A 253 -1.48 11.57 1.71
C ASP A 253 -2.50 10.52 2.21
N THR A 254 -3.72 10.93 2.55
CA THR A 254 -4.80 10.06 3.05
C THR A 254 -6.13 10.37 2.36
N ALA A 255 -7.07 9.43 2.43
CA ALA A 255 -8.43 9.58 1.92
C ALA A 255 -9.47 9.70 3.05
N THR A 256 -10.62 10.27 2.71
CA THR A 256 -11.82 10.25 3.54
C THR A 256 -12.81 9.25 2.97
N VAL A 257 -13.24 8.28 3.77
CA VAL A 257 -14.22 7.27 3.36
C VAL A 257 -15.57 7.60 4.01
N ILE A 258 -16.63 7.68 3.24
CA ILE A 258 -18.00 7.82 3.73
C ILE A 258 -18.71 6.49 3.51
N PHE A 259 -19.14 5.84 4.59
CA PHE A 259 -20.15 4.79 4.52
C PHE A 259 -21.52 5.45 4.58
N ASP A 260 -22.15 5.63 3.41
CA ASP A 260 -23.50 6.15 3.29
C ASP A 260 -24.51 5.05 3.57
N MET A 261 -25.06 5.09 4.78
CA MET A 261 -26.04 4.14 5.30
C MET A 261 -27.48 4.56 4.99
N THR A 262 -27.70 5.60 4.19
CA THR A 262 -29.04 6.02 3.77
C THR A 262 -29.71 4.89 3.00
N GLY A 263 -30.85 4.42 3.48
CA GLY A 263 -31.57 3.27 2.92
C GLY A 263 -30.96 1.90 3.28
N PHE A 264 -30.06 1.84 4.26
CA PHE A 264 -29.53 0.58 4.77
C PHE A 264 -30.61 -0.27 5.43
N GLY A 265 -30.62 -1.56 5.07
CA GLY A 265 -31.32 -2.63 5.78
C GLY A 265 -30.42 -3.84 5.98
N LEU A 266 -30.90 -4.84 6.73
CA LEU A 266 -30.09 -6.02 7.09
C LEU A 266 -29.60 -6.83 5.88
N ALA A 267 -30.33 -6.82 4.76
CA ALA A 267 -29.91 -7.46 3.51
C ALA A 267 -28.66 -6.81 2.89
N ASN A 268 -28.30 -5.59 3.30
CA ASN A 268 -27.09 -4.90 2.88
C ASN A 268 -25.90 -5.18 3.81
N MET A 269 -26.10 -5.82 4.96
CA MET A 269 -25.02 -6.13 5.89
C MET A 269 -24.24 -7.34 5.43
N ASP A 270 -22.95 -7.15 5.15
CA ASP A 270 -22.08 -8.22 4.70
C ASP A 270 -20.72 -8.13 5.41
N TYR A 271 -20.41 -9.15 6.19
CA TYR A 271 -19.22 -9.15 7.05
C TYR A 271 -17.94 -9.51 6.31
N SER A 272 -18.04 -10.25 5.20
CA SER A 272 -16.85 -10.67 4.42
C SER A 272 -16.13 -9.46 3.80
N PRO A 273 -16.76 -8.62 2.95
CA PRO A 273 -16.13 -7.43 2.39
C PRO A 273 -15.72 -6.44 3.46
N LEU A 274 -16.49 -6.32 4.55
CA LEU A 274 -16.13 -5.43 5.65
C LEU A 274 -14.82 -5.88 6.33
N LYS A 275 -14.67 -7.17 6.64
CA LYS A 275 -13.43 -7.71 7.20
C LYS A 275 -12.27 -7.56 6.22
N TYR A 276 -12.51 -7.75 4.92
CA TYR A 276 -11.49 -7.55 3.91
C TYR A 276 -11.04 -6.08 3.80
N MET A 277 -11.96 -5.11 3.84
CA MET A 277 -11.62 -3.68 3.90
C MET A 277 -10.80 -3.34 5.13
N ILE A 278 -11.17 -3.88 6.31
CA ILE A 278 -10.41 -3.71 7.55
C ILE A 278 -8.99 -4.26 7.37
N LYS A 279 -8.85 -5.50 6.85
CA LYS A 279 -7.55 -6.11 6.56
C LYS A 279 -6.74 -5.23 5.59
N CYS A 280 -7.35 -4.71 4.54
CA CYS A 280 -6.69 -3.81 3.59
C CYS A 280 -6.09 -2.60 4.31
N PHE A 281 -6.87 -1.87 5.11
CA PHE A 281 -6.37 -0.65 5.78
C PHE A 281 -5.39 -0.92 6.94
N GLU A 282 -5.49 -2.06 7.62
CA GLU A 282 -4.63 -2.38 8.77
C GLU A 282 -3.34 -3.14 8.40
N ALA A 283 -3.36 -3.91 7.30
CA ALA A 283 -2.26 -4.80 6.92
C ALA A 283 -1.54 -4.38 5.63
N HIS A 284 -2.24 -3.81 4.65
CA HIS A 284 -1.71 -3.63 3.28
C HIS A 284 -1.64 -2.17 2.81
N TYR A 285 -2.50 -1.30 3.34
CA TYR A 285 -2.55 0.13 3.03
C TYR A 285 -2.45 0.96 4.31
N PRO A 286 -1.38 0.79 5.10
CA PRO A 286 -1.21 1.54 6.34
C PRO A 286 -1.26 3.03 6.07
N GLU A 287 -1.81 3.78 7.04
CA GLU A 287 -1.80 5.24 7.01
C GLU A 287 -2.40 5.84 5.73
N SER A 288 -3.32 5.12 5.06
CA SER A 288 -4.04 5.60 3.87
C SER A 288 -5.44 6.12 4.20
N LEU A 289 -6.06 5.62 5.28
CA LEU A 289 -7.31 6.13 5.82
C LEU A 289 -7.05 7.33 6.73
N GLY A 290 -7.61 8.49 6.39
CA GLY A 290 -7.54 9.71 7.18
C GLY A 290 -8.73 9.86 8.12
N VAL A 291 -9.95 9.81 7.57
CA VAL A 291 -11.22 9.87 8.31
C VAL A 291 -12.21 8.88 7.68
N CYS A 292 -13.01 8.24 8.52
CA CYS A 292 -14.11 7.39 8.11
C CYS A 292 -15.42 7.95 8.69
N LEU A 293 -16.37 8.31 7.84
CA LEU A 293 -17.67 8.87 8.21
C LEU A 293 -18.74 7.81 8.01
N VAL A 294 -19.34 7.32 9.08
CA VAL A 294 -20.54 6.47 9.01
C VAL A 294 -21.74 7.41 9.01
N HIS A 295 -22.29 7.67 7.82
CA HIS A 295 -23.33 8.66 7.60
C HIS A 295 -24.71 8.01 7.57
N GLN A 296 -25.68 8.61 8.28
CA GLN A 296 -27.08 8.17 8.30
C GLN A 296 -27.29 6.72 8.75
N ALA A 297 -26.45 6.23 9.67
CA ALA A 297 -26.59 4.91 10.25
C ALA A 297 -27.93 4.76 10.99
N PRO A 298 -28.78 3.77 10.64
CA PRO A 298 -30.02 3.53 11.36
C PRO A 298 -29.76 2.99 12.76
N TRP A 299 -30.74 3.09 13.66
CA TRP A 299 -30.60 2.68 15.07
C TRP A 299 -30.14 1.22 15.23
N ILE A 300 -30.57 0.32 14.34
CA ILE A 300 -30.16 -1.10 14.33
C ILE A 300 -28.65 -1.28 14.13
N PHE A 301 -27.98 -0.33 13.47
CA PHE A 301 -26.54 -0.37 13.23
C PHE A 301 -25.73 -0.24 14.53
N GLN A 302 -26.31 0.27 15.63
CA GLN A 302 -25.61 0.33 16.92
C GLN A 302 -25.18 -1.06 17.43
N GLY A 303 -26.00 -2.09 17.21
CA GLY A 303 -25.64 -3.47 17.55
C GLY A 303 -24.50 -3.99 16.67
N ILE A 304 -24.61 -3.76 15.36
CA ILE A 304 -23.58 -4.14 14.37
C ILE A 304 -22.25 -3.45 14.68
N TRP A 305 -22.29 -2.15 15.00
CA TRP A 305 -21.11 -1.37 15.33
C TRP A 305 -20.36 -1.92 16.55
N LYS A 306 -21.05 -2.41 17.58
CA LYS A 306 -20.38 -3.06 18.73
C LYS A 306 -19.53 -4.26 18.30
N VAL A 307 -20.03 -5.05 17.34
CA VAL A 307 -19.31 -6.20 16.77
C VAL A 307 -18.13 -5.71 15.92
N VAL A 308 -18.39 -4.80 14.98
CA VAL A 308 -17.38 -4.26 14.05
C VAL A 308 -16.24 -3.56 14.80
N LYS A 309 -16.56 -2.78 15.84
CA LYS A 309 -15.57 -2.10 16.66
C LYS A 309 -14.61 -3.08 17.34
N GLY A 310 -15.07 -4.28 17.72
CA GLY A 310 -14.22 -5.34 18.26
C GLY A 310 -13.22 -5.91 17.23
N TRP A 311 -13.44 -5.67 15.94
CA TRP A 311 -12.53 -6.07 14.86
C TRP A 311 -11.58 -4.99 14.43
N LEU A 312 -11.64 -3.78 14.96
CA LEU A 312 -10.78 -2.68 14.52
C LEU A 312 -9.60 -2.54 15.47
N ASP A 313 -8.41 -2.29 14.93
CA ASP A 313 -7.32 -1.78 15.73
C ASP A 313 -7.68 -0.36 16.27
N PRO A 314 -7.11 0.05 17.43
CA PRO A 314 -7.47 1.32 18.04
C PRO A 314 -7.24 2.55 17.15
N VAL A 315 -6.22 2.53 16.28
CA VAL A 315 -5.90 3.64 15.39
C VAL A 315 -6.99 3.79 14.32
N VAL A 316 -7.38 2.71 13.63
CA VAL A 316 -8.49 2.77 12.67
C VAL A 316 -9.81 3.11 13.37
N ALA A 317 -10.08 2.53 14.55
CA ALA A 317 -11.29 2.83 15.30
C ALA A 317 -11.42 4.33 15.67
N SER A 318 -10.29 4.98 16.01
CA SER A 318 -10.25 6.42 16.33
C SER A 318 -10.57 7.35 15.17
N LYS A 319 -10.45 6.85 13.92
CA LYS A 319 -10.72 7.63 12.69
C LYS A 319 -12.20 7.59 12.30
N ILE A 320 -13.02 6.81 13.00
CA ILE A 320 -14.44 6.61 12.69
C ILE A 320 -15.31 7.63 13.43
N HIS A 321 -16.11 8.37 12.66
CA HIS A 321 -17.06 9.35 13.15
C HIS A 321 -18.45 9.05 12.61
N PHE A 322 -19.46 9.21 13.46
CA PHE A 322 -20.87 9.06 13.07
C PHE A 322 -21.46 10.43 12.73
N THR A 323 -22.18 10.50 11.62
CA THR A 323 -22.85 11.73 11.16
C THR A 323 -24.32 11.43 10.84
N LYS A 324 -25.23 12.34 11.22
CA LYS A 324 -26.70 12.16 11.05
C LYS A 324 -27.34 13.17 10.11
N SER A 325 -26.58 14.15 9.63
CA SER A 325 -27.12 15.21 8.78
C SER A 325 -26.04 15.79 7.88
N GLY A 326 -26.48 16.55 6.89
CA GLY A 326 -25.60 17.41 6.08
C GLY A 326 -24.71 18.31 6.90
N SER A 327 -25.25 18.93 7.95
CA SER A 327 -24.49 19.80 8.84
C SER A 327 -23.37 19.06 9.60
N ASP A 328 -23.55 17.77 9.90
CA ASP A 328 -22.49 16.95 10.47
C ASP A 328 -21.39 16.64 9.44
N LEU A 329 -21.76 16.30 8.21
CA LEU A 329 -20.81 16.12 7.11
C LEU A 329 -20.04 17.41 6.81
N ALA A 330 -20.73 18.56 6.88
CA ALA A 330 -20.17 19.89 6.62
C ALA A 330 -19.05 20.29 7.61
N LYS A 331 -18.91 19.58 8.74
CA LYS A 331 -17.76 19.73 9.66
C LYS A 331 -16.47 19.22 9.02
N PHE A 332 -16.56 18.24 8.13
CA PHE A 332 -15.42 17.59 7.48
C PHE A 332 -15.27 18.01 6.02
N ILE A 333 -16.36 18.15 5.27
CA ILE A 333 -16.37 18.36 3.82
C ILE A 333 -17.05 19.69 3.53
N ASP A 334 -16.57 20.43 2.52
CA ASP A 334 -17.23 21.68 2.11
C ASP A 334 -18.58 21.41 1.44
N LEU A 335 -19.56 22.30 1.60
CA LEU A 335 -20.90 22.15 1.02
C LEU A 335 -20.84 22.04 -0.52
N SER A 336 -19.86 22.67 -1.17
CA SER A 336 -19.63 22.55 -2.62
C SER A 336 -19.29 21.14 -3.10
N TYR A 337 -18.83 20.26 -2.20
CA TYR A 337 -18.51 18.86 -2.48
C TYR A 337 -19.51 17.88 -1.84
N LEU A 338 -20.56 18.38 -1.19
CA LEU A 338 -21.63 17.55 -0.65
C LEU A 338 -22.81 17.51 -1.62
N PRO A 339 -23.45 16.34 -1.79
CA PRO A 339 -24.58 16.23 -2.69
C PRO A 339 -25.76 17.05 -2.19
N VAL A 340 -26.62 17.50 -3.11
CA VAL A 340 -27.87 18.21 -2.77
C VAL A 340 -28.74 17.38 -1.81
N SER A 341 -28.73 16.04 -1.91
CA SER A 341 -29.44 15.14 -0.99
C SER A 341 -28.99 15.26 0.47
N ASP A 342 -27.75 15.72 0.70
CA ASP A 342 -27.18 15.95 2.01
C ASP A 342 -27.18 17.44 2.36
N GLY A 343 -27.91 18.29 1.62
CA GLY A 343 -27.98 19.73 1.84
C GLY A 343 -26.76 20.52 1.37
N GLY A 344 -25.93 19.93 0.49
CA GLY A 344 -24.84 20.62 -0.19
C GLY A 344 -25.25 21.23 -1.53
N TYR A 345 -24.26 21.57 -2.36
CA TYR A 345 -24.44 22.22 -3.67
C TYR A 345 -23.98 21.37 -4.86
N ASP A 346 -23.46 20.16 -4.63
CA ASP A 346 -23.07 19.24 -5.71
C ASP A 346 -24.31 18.51 -6.23
N ASP A 347 -24.76 18.83 -7.44
CA ASP A 347 -25.90 18.19 -8.11
C ASP A 347 -25.49 16.94 -8.91
N TYR A 348 -24.26 16.46 -8.72
CA TYR A 348 -23.74 15.30 -9.42
C TYR A 348 -24.56 14.03 -9.20
N GLU A 349 -25.05 13.47 -10.31
CA GLU A 349 -25.64 12.14 -10.36
C GLU A 349 -24.69 11.15 -11.03
N TYR A 350 -24.40 10.05 -10.34
CA TYR A 350 -23.56 9.00 -10.90
C TYR A 350 -24.22 8.35 -12.11
N LYS A 351 -23.52 8.41 -13.25
CA LYS A 351 -23.84 7.67 -14.47
C LYS A 351 -22.60 6.94 -14.92
N TYR A 352 -22.72 5.64 -15.15
CA TYR A 352 -21.61 4.87 -15.68
C TYR A 352 -21.32 5.31 -17.12
N ILE A 353 -20.05 5.58 -17.39
CA ILE A 353 -19.53 5.87 -18.73
C ILE A 353 -18.70 4.64 -19.13
N PRO A 354 -19.10 3.87 -20.15
CA PRO A 354 -18.36 2.69 -20.57
C PRO A 354 -16.99 3.06 -21.20
N PRO A 355 -16.06 2.10 -21.27
CA PRO A 355 -14.81 2.23 -22.02
C PRO A 355 -15.02 2.64 -23.47
N GLU A 356 -14.23 3.61 -23.95
CA GLU A 356 -14.21 4.01 -25.36
C GLU A 356 -13.39 3.02 -26.21
N GLU A 357 -13.61 2.95 -27.54
CA GLU A 357 -12.99 1.91 -28.39
C GLU A 357 -11.44 1.94 -28.38
N HIS A 358 -10.85 3.11 -28.16
CA HIS A 358 -9.40 3.36 -28.27
C HIS A 358 -8.73 3.99 -27.04
N GLU A 359 -9.44 4.14 -25.91
CA GLU A 359 -8.88 4.84 -24.73
C GLU A 359 -7.63 4.15 -24.13
N ASP A 360 -7.47 2.84 -24.37
CA ASP A 360 -6.38 2.01 -23.84
C ASP A 360 -5.36 1.59 -24.91
N ASP A 361 -5.37 2.18 -26.10
CA ASP A 361 -4.47 1.77 -27.19
C ASP A 361 -2.98 1.89 -26.82
N LYS A 362 -2.63 2.81 -25.91
CA LYS A 362 -1.28 2.94 -25.37
C LYS A 362 -0.81 1.70 -24.60
N LEU A 363 -1.69 0.87 -24.05
CA LEU A 363 -1.29 -0.39 -23.41
C LEU A 363 -0.68 -1.40 -24.40
N LYS A 364 -0.97 -1.24 -25.69
CA LYS A 364 -0.44 -2.08 -26.78
C LYS A 364 0.93 -1.59 -27.28
N ASP A 365 1.32 -0.37 -26.94
CA ASP A 365 2.61 0.22 -27.31
C ASP A 365 3.71 -0.29 -26.37
N GLU A 366 4.18 -1.51 -26.65
CA GLU A 366 5.22 -2.15 -25.86
C GLU A 366 6.58 -1.48 -25.98
N GLU A 367 6.89 -0.84 -27.12
CA GLU A 367 8.17 -0.18 -27.34
C GLU A 367 8.31 1.03 -26.42
N THR A 368 7.32 1.94 -26.42
CA THR A 368 7.33 3.10 -25.53
C THR A 368 7.25 2.67 -24.07
N ARG A 369 6.42 1.67 -23.74
CA ARG A 369 6.35 1.12 -22.38
C ARG A 369 7.72 0.65 -21.89
N ARG A 370 8.41 -0.20 -22.66
CA ARG A 370 9.74 -0.72 -22.31
C ARG A 370 10.76 0.40 -22.17
N SER A 371 10.72 1.42 -23.04
CA SER A 371 11.61 2.58 -22.95
C SER A 371 11.41 3.36 -21.63
N LEU A 372 10.16 3.63 -21.26
CA LEU A 372 9.81 4.32 -20.03
C LEU A 372 10.13 3.49 -18.78
N GLU A 373 9.94 2.18 -18.81
CA GLU A 373 10.31 1.23 -17.76
C GLU A 373 11.84 1.15 -17.59
N GLN A 374 12.61 1.11 -18.69
CA GLN A 374 14.07 1.16 -18.65
C GLN A 374 14.58 2.46 -18.01
N LYS A 375 14.02 3.60 -18.41
CA LYS A 375 14.32 4.90 -17.78
C LYS A 375 13.98 4.89 -16.29
N ARG A 376 12.82 4.33 -15.93
CA ARG A 376 12.41 4.17 -14.52
C ARG A 376 13.39 3.30 -13.73
N ASN A 377 13.85 2.19 -14.31
CA ASN A 377 14.79 1.27 -13.70
C ASN A 377 16.15 1.95 -13.46
N GLN A 378 16.63 2.75 -14.42
CA GLN A 378 17.85 3.54 -14.24
C GLN A 378 17.71 4.55 -13.09
N LEU A 379 16.62 5.31 -13.06
CA LEU A 379 16.36 6.29 -11.99
C LEU A 379 16.25 5.64 -10.60
N THR A 380 15.55 4.50 -10.50
CA THR A 380 15.39 3.78 -9.23
C THR A 380 16.70 3.17 -8.74
N ARG A 381 17.51 2.57 -9.63
CA ARG A 381 18.87 2.09 -9.29
C ARG A 381 19.78 3.22 -8.81
N GLU A 382 19.74 4.38 -9.49
CA GLU A 382 20.53 5.53 -9.06
C GLU A 382 20.06 6.05 -7.69
N LEU A 383 18.75 6.09 -7.46
CA LEU A 383 18.19 6.47 -6.16
C LEU A 383 18.60 5.50 -5.06
N GLU A 384 18.61 4.20 -5.32
CA GLU A 384 19.07 3.17 -4.36
C GLU A 384 20.54 3.38 -3.99
N LYS A 385 21.42 3.57 -4.97
CA LYS A 385 22.85 3.85 -4.76
C LYS A 385 23.07 5.13 -3.93
N VAL A 386 22.39 6.22 -4.28
CA VAL A 386 22.45 7.49 -3.54
C VAL A 386 21.85 7.36 -2.14
N THR A 387 20.78 6.59 -1.99
CA THR A 387 20.12 6.35 -0.70
C THR A 387 20.99 5.51 0.22
N LEU A 388 21.73 4.52 -0.30
CA LEU A 388 22.72 3.78 0.48
C LEU A 388 23.77 4.72 1.07
N GLN A 389 24.35 5.61 0.25
CA GLN A 389 25.31 6.61 0.71
C GLN A 389 24.70 7.55 1.77
N TYR A 390 23.47 8.03 1.54
CA TYR A 390 22.76 8.90 2.47
C TYR A 390 22.46 8.22 3.81
N ALA A 391 21.99 6.98 3.78
CA ALA A 391 21.55 6.24 4.95
C ALA A 391 22.72 5.72 5.79
N SER A 392 23.87 5.42 5.17
CA SER A 392 25.10 5.05 5.87
C SER A 392 25.89 6.23 6.43
N SER A 393 25.55 7.47 6.05
CA SER A 393 26.24 8.68 6.51
C SER A 393 25.62 9.24 7.79
N ALA A 394 26.47 9.51 8.80
CA ALA A 394 26.03 10.21 10.02
C ALA A 394 25.55 11.64 9.72
N ASN A 395 26.28 12.35 8.86
CA ASN A 395 25.93 13.68 8.33
C ASN A 395 26.04 13.65 6.81
N ALA A 396 24.92 13.48 6.11
CA ALA A 396 24.91 13.47 4.65
C ALA A 396 25.19 14.88 4.09
N ASP A 397 26.01 14.96 3.05
CA ASP A 397 26.27 16.21 2.34
C ASP A 397 24.98 16.76 1.71
N SER A 398 24.82 18.08 1.78
CA SER A 398 23.77 18.86 1.13
C SER A 398 23.57 18.49 -0.35
N LYS A 399 24.65 18.28 -1.12
CA LYS A 399 24.57 17.89 -2.54
C LYS A 399 23.98 16.49 -2.71
N LEU A 400 24.29 15.56 -1.81
CA LEU A 400 23.75 14.20 -1.84
C LEU A 400 22.25 14.21 -1.54
N ILE A 401 21.82 14.99 -0.54
CA ILE A 401 20.41 15.17 -0.19
C ILE A 401 19.65 15.77 -1.38
N GLU A 402 20.20 16.79 -2.03
CA GLU A 402 19.56 17.44 -3.17
C GLU A 402 19.47 16.51 -4.39
N LYS A 403 20.54 15.76 -4.67
CA LYS A 403 20.53 14.73 -5.71
C LYS A 403 19.44 13.69 -5.45
N ARG A 404 19.30 13.24 -4.21
CA ARG A 404 18.28 12.26 -3.80
C ARG A 404 16.86 12.78 -3.99
N LYS A 405 16.59 14.02 -3.57
CA LYS A 405 15.30 14.70 -3.79
C LYS A 405 14.96 14.79 -5.28
N LYS A 406 15.93 15.20 -6.10
CA LYS A 406 15.77 15.25 -7.56
C LYS A 406 15.43 13.88 -8.15
N LEU A 407 16.12 12.81 -7.74
CA LEU A 407 15.81 11.46 -8.21
C LEU A 407 14.41 10.99 -7.81
N ILE A 408 13.98 11.25 -6.56
CA ILE A 408 12.60 10.97 -6.14
C ILE A 408 11.60 11.72 -7.02
N ARG A 409 11.84 13.01 -7.32
CA ARG A 409 11.02 13.81 -8.23
C ARG A 409 10.99 13.20 -9.63
N ASP A 410 12.14 12.86 -10.20
CA ASP A 410 12.26 12.32 -11.56
C ASP A 410 11.53 10.97 -11.71
N ILE A 411 11.57 10.10 -10.69
CA ILE A 411 10.79 8.85 -10.65
C ILE A 411 9.29 9.10 -10.65
N ARG A 412 8.83 10.12 -9.90
CA ARG A 412 7.42 10.52 -9.87
C ARG A 412 6.98 11.08 -11.23
N CYS A 413 7.81 11.94 -11.84
CA CYS A 413 7.55 12.47 -13.19
C CYS A 413 7.47 11.34 -14.23
N ASN A 414 8.43 10.41 -14.21
CA ASN A 414 8.43 9.26 -15.08
C ASN A 414 7.16 8.40 -14.92
N TYR A 415 6.59 8.27 -13.72
CA TYR A 415 5.33 7.52 -13.54
C TYR A 415 4.15 8.21 -14.22
N VAL A 416 4.11 9.55 -14.25
CA VAL A 416 3.07 10.29 -14.99
C VAL A 416 3.12 9.94 -16.48
N ASP A 417 4.33 9.83 -17.04
CA ASP A 417 4.53 9.44 -18.44
C ASP A 417 4.20 7.96 -18.68
N LEU A 418 4.51 7.09 -17.72
CA LEU A 418 4.35 5.64 -17.80
C LEU A 418 2.90 5.17 -17.59
N ASP A 419 2.11 5.87 -16.75
CA ASP A 419 0.75 5.46 -16.36
C ASP A 419 -0.16 5.04 -17.53
N PRO A 420 -0.21 5.76 -18.68
CA PRO A 420 -1.03 5.35 -19.82
C PRO A 420 -0.64 4.01 -20.47
N TYR A 421 0.55 3.50 -20.18
CA TYR A 421 1.11 2.28 -20.76
C TYR A 421 1.05 1.07 -19.81
N VAL A 422 0.72 1.30 -18.53
CA VAL A 422 0.71 0.26 -17.48
C VAL A 422 -0.62 0.15 -16.73
N ARG A 423 -1.61 0.99 -17.07
CA ARG A 423 -2.93 0.98 -16.43
C ARG A 423 -4.04 1.30 -17.42
N ALA A 424 -5.09 0.47 -17.42
CA ALA A 424 -6.31 0.75 -18.17
C ALA A 424 -7.05 1.97 -17.61
N ARG A 425 -7.70 2.74 -18.48
CA ARG A 425 -8.50 3.89 -18.11
C ARG A 425 -9.76 3.43 -17.38
N SER A 426 -10.03 4.11 -16.27
CA SER A 426 -11.18 3.88 -15.41
C SER A 426 -12.26 4.93 -15.63
N ILE A 427 -13.44 4.70 -15.06
CA ILE A 427 -14.46 5.73 -14.89
C ILE A 427 -13.90 6.99 -14.19
N PHE A 428 -12.89 6.86 -13.33
CA PHE A 428 -12.26 7.99 -12.64
C PHE A 428 -11.37 8.82 -13.58
N ASP A 429 -10.79 8.21 -14.63
CA ASP A 429 -10.11 8.95 -15.69
C ASP A 429 -11.14 9.65 -16.58
N ARG A 430 -12.19 8.93 -17.03
CA ARG A 430 -13.27 9.48 -17.88
C ARG A 430 -14.03 10.64 -17.23
N THR A 431 -14.17 10.61 -15.91
CA THR A 431 -14.80 11.69 -15.12
C THR A 431 -13.81 12.73 -14.58
N LYS A 432 -12.53 12.66 -14.97
CA LYS A 432 -11.46 13.57 -14.56
C LYS A 432 -11.25 13.66 -13.04
N VAL A 433 -11.58 12.60 -12.32
CA VAL A 433 -11.25 12.44 -10.89
C VAL A 433 -9.76 12.17 -10.75
N ILE A 434 -9.23 11.22 -11.52
CA ILE A 434 -7.79 11.00 -11.64
C ILE A 434 -7.24 12.00 -12.64
N GLN A 435 -6.31 12.82 -12.18
CA GLN A 435 -5.54 13.74 -13.00
C GLN A 435 -4.10 13.72 -12.48
N LEU A 436 -3.31 12.78 -13.01
CA LEU A 436 -1.89 12.72 -12.68
C LEU A 436 -1.21 13.98 -13.20
N LYS A 437 -0.45 14.63 -12.32
CA LYS A 437 0.31 15.84 -12.62
C LYS A 437 1.76 15.61 -12.26
N TYR A 438 2.65 16.24 -13.00
CA TYR A 438 4.03 16.34 -12.55
C TYR A 438 4.05 17.02 -11.17
N PRO A 439 4.86 16.50 -10.21
CA PRO A 439 5.04 17.18 -8.94
C PRO A 439 5.54 18.62 -9.16
N GLU A 440 5.17 19.54 -8.28
CA GLU A 440 5.76 20.89 -8.26
C GLU A 440 7.23 20.82 -7.85
N ASP A 441 8.07 21.76 -8.31
CA ASP A 441 9.46 21.86 -7.85
C ASP A 441 9.44 22.06 -6.31
N ILE A 442 10.10 21.15 -5.58
CA ILE A 442 10.10 21.11 -4.11
C ILE A 442 11.17 22.05 -3.55
#